data_AF-A0A1Q1M832-F1
#
_entry.id   AF-A0A1Q1M832-F1
#
_cell.length_a   1.000
_cell.length_b   1.000
_cell.length_c   1.000
_cell.angle_alpha   90.00
_cell.angle_beta   90.00
_cell.angle_gamma   90.00
#
_symmetry.space_group_name_H-M   'P 1'
#
loop_
_entity.id
_entity.type
_entity.pdbx_description
1 polymer ?
#
loop_
_entity_poly.entity_id
_entity_poly.type
_entity_poly.pdbx_seq_one_letter_code
_entity_poly.pdbx_strand_id
1 'polypeptide(L)'
;CSSVNRTPGTNLFVEHFPSQSFWFVIAERGSKHWNPKFRKERGQKVLKIELPDFDEARRDEKLTVEQMRSKLKEKGVVPRRSWNEKPMCFHCTRVVMDPYVPPEGDGKMSLTSTPGIKQRTEEWGKKGKSYLALRKIREYQYDFDVPLFAEKCQETYIAANKALETMDEDKLHELVTEKCYPEITDSVKLKTIHWDFIENLDLPRVVHLRHDTLLTKENVFAQATVRFHSRQKLAV
;
A
#
# COMPACT_ATOMS: atom_id res chain seq x y z
N CYS A 1 -20.87 -24.07 -77.56
CA CYS A 1 -19.97 -24.21 -78.73
C CYS A 1 -18.61 -24.72 -78.28
N SER A 2 -18.32 -25.98 -78.64
CA SER A 2 -17.01 -26.53 -79.05
C SER A 2 -15.76 -25.76 -78.58
N SER A 3 -15.05 -26.27 -77.57
CA SER A 3 -13.87 -27.16 -77.70
C SER A 3 -12.58 -26.42 -78.05
N VAL A 4 -11.52 -26.61 -77.25
CA VAL A 4 -10.19 -27.05 -77.70
C VAL A 4 -9.19 -27.06 -76.52
N ASN A 5 -8.77 -28.28 -76.21
CA ASN A 5 -7.45 -28.78 -75.88
C ASN A 5 -6.69 -28.32 -74.62
N ARG A 6 -6.44 -29.32 -73.77
CA ARG A 6 -5.38 -29.39 -72.77
C ARG A 6 -4.00 -29.42 -73.45
N THR A 7 -3.01 -28.76 -72.85
CA THR A 7 -1.60 -29.09 -73.05
C THR A 7 -0.96 -29.37 -71.68
N PRO A 8 -0.30 -30.54 -71.50
CA PRO A 8 0.51 -30.83 -70.33
C PRO A 8 1.99 -30.50 -70.59
N GLY A 9 2.63 -29.88 -69.60
CA GLY A 9 4.06 -30.00 -69.33
C GLY A 9 5.06 -29.26 -70.25
N THR A 10 5.86 -28.40 -69.64
CA THR A 10 7.26 -28.19 -70.07
C THR A 10 8.17 -28.45 -68.88
N ASN A 11 8.83 -29.61 -68.90
CA ASN A 11 9.98 -29.95 -68.06
C ASN A 11 11.22 -29.30 -68.68
N LEU A 12 12.03 -28.60 -67.88
CA LEU A 12 13.41 -28.26 -68.24
C LEU A 12 14.36 -29.13 -67.42
N PHE A 13 15.29 -29.75 -68.14
CA PHE A 13 16.23 -30.78 -67.73
C PHE A 13 17.18 -30.35 -66.59
N VAL A 14 17.54 -31.35 -65.78
CA VAL A 14 18.66 -31.36 -64.83
C VAL A 14 19.74 -32.29 -65.38
N GLU A 15 20.99 -31.85 -65.48
CA GLU A 15 22.18 -32.72 -65.48
C GLU A 15 22.82 -32.63 -64.07
N HIS A 16 22.64 -33.65 -63.21
CA HIS A 16 23.57 -34.75 -62.86
C HIS A 16 24.83 -34.27 -62.10
N PHE A 17 25.23 -34.68 -60.88
CA PHE A 17 24.98 -35.75 -59.87
C PHE A 17 25.74 -35.31 -58.55
N PRO A 18 25.88 -36.04 -57.39
CA PRO A 18 25.20 -37.22 -56.84
C PRO A 18 24.78 -37.16 -55.33
N SER A 19 23.97 -38.16 -54.96
CA SER A 19 23.78 -38.80 -53.64
C SER A 19 23.70 -37.95 -52.35
N GLN A 20 22.48 -37.75 -51.87
CA GLN A 20 22.06 -38.18 -50.53
C GLN A 20 20.52 -38.23 -50.51
N SER A 21 19.97 -39.32 -50.02
CA SER A 21 18.53 -39.59 -49.96
C SER A 21 17.83 -38.59 -49.04
N PHE A 22 17.33 -37.49 -49.61
CA PHE A 22 16.36 -36.61 -48.96
C PHE A 22 14.97 -36.89 -49.55
N TRP A 23 14.14 -37.59 -48.77
CA TRP A 23 12.71 -37.66 -49.02
C TRP A 23 12.11 -36.28 -48.77
N PHE A 24 12.01 -35.45 -49.80
CA PHE A 24 11.24 -34.22 -49.73
C PHE A 24 9.75 -34.57 -49.72
N VAL A 25 9.14 -34.52 -48.54
CA VAL A 25 7.69 -34.44 -48.43
C VAL A 25 7.29 -33.05 -48.92
N ILE A 26 6.88 -32.96 -50.19
CA ILE A 26 6.17 -31.78 -50.70
C ILE A 26 4.79 -31.82 -50.06
N ALA A 27 4.66 -31.20 -48.89
CA ALA A 27 3.34 -30.92 -48.33
C ALA A 27 2.66 -29.92 -49.28
N GLU A 28 1.67 -30.39 -50.04
CA GLU A 28 0.74 -29.54 -50.77
C GLU A 28 0.02 -28.65 -49.76
N ARG A 29 0.60 -27.48 -49.49
CA ARG A 29 -0.06 -26.45 -48.70
C ARG A 29 -1.31 -26.04 -49.48
N GLY A 30 -2.47 -26.27 -48.88
CA GLY A 30 -3.77 -25.98 -49.47
C GLY A 30 -3.80 -24.68 -50.27
N SER A 31 -4.43 -24.76 -51.45
CA SER A 31 -4.57 -23.71 -52.45
C SER A 31 -4.63 -22.30 -51.86
N LYS A 32 -3.57 -21.51 -52.12
CA LYS A 32 -3.62 -20.07 -51.90
C LYS A 32 -4.80 -19.51 -52.71
N HIS A 33 -5.64 -18.71 -52.08
CA HIS A 33 -6.78 -18.08 -52.74
C HIS A 33 -6.36 -17.44 -54.09
N TRP A 34 -6.96 -17.91 -55.18
CA TRP A 34 -6.53 -17.63 -56.56
C TRP A 34 -6.46 -16.14 -56.91
N ASN A 35 -7.35 -15.31 -56.34
CA ASN A 35 -7.38 -13.88 -56.60
C ASN A 35 -6.34 -13.10 -55.75
N PRO A 36 -5.33 -12.46 -56.37
CA PRO A 36 -4.26 -11.74 -55.68
C PRO A 36 -4.68 -10.36 -55.16
N LYS A 37 -5.78 -9.77 -55.65
CA LYS A 37 -6.20 -8.39 -55.36
C LYS A 37 -6.34 -8.10 -53.86
N PHE A 38 -6.85 -9.06 -53.11
CA PHE A 38 -7.13 -8.91 -51.66
C PHE A 38 -6.10 -9.63 -50.76
N ARG A 39 -4.90 -9.94 -51.27
CA ARG A 39 -3.86 -10.63 -50.50
C ARG A 39 -3.42 -9.83 -49.26
N LYS A 40 -3.30 -8.50 -49.39
CA LYS A 40 -2.93 -7.62 -48.28
C LYS A 40 -3.99 -7.59 -47.19
N GLU A 41 -5.26 -7.42 -47.57
CA GLU A 41 -6.41 -7.40 -46.65
C GLU A 41 -6.58 -8.74 -45.91
N ARG A 42 -6.40 -9.87 -46.60
CA ARG A 42 -6.39 -11.20 -45.96
C ARG A 42 -5.27 -11.37 -44.94
N GLY A 43 -4.11 -10.73 -45.17
CA GLY A 43 -3.02 -10.68 -44.20
C GLY A 43 -3.33 -9.77 -43.00
N GLN A 44 -4.00 -8.64 -43.25
CA GLN A 44 -4.39 -7.67 -42.22
C GLN A 44 -5.51 -8.16 -41.30
N LYS A 45 -6.33 -9.13 -41.73
CA LYS A 45 -7.29 -9.84 -40.87
C LYS A 45 -6.61 -10.49 -39.65
N VAL A 46 -5.36 -10.95 -39.82
CA VAL A 46 -4.60 -11.59 -38.75
C VAL A 46 -3.83 -10.52 -38.00
N LEU A 47 -4.53 -9.85 -37.09
CA LEU A 47 -3.90 -8.92 -36.14
C LEU A 47 -3.14 -9.75 -35.10
N LYS A 48 -1.81 -9.60 -35.07
CA LYS A 48 -0.98 -10.15 -33.99
C LYS A 48 -1.11 -9.22 -32.80
N ILE A 49 -2.04 -9.53 -31.91
CA ILE A 49 -2.22 -8.81 -30.65
C ILE A 49 -1.31 -9.50 -29.63
N GLU A 50 -0.36 -8.76 -29.07
CA GLU A 50 0.41 -9.24 -27.93
C GLU A 50 -0.51 -9.23 -26.71
N LEU A 51 -0.81 -10.41 -26.19
CA LEU A 51 -1.61 -10.55 -24.98
C LEU A 51 -0.75 -10.09 -23.79
N PRO A 52 -1.32 -9.33 -22.83
CA PRO A 52 -0.64 -9.04 -21.58
C PRO A 52 -0.27 -10.34 -20.86
N ASP A 53 0.97 -10.47 -20.41
CA ASP A 53 1.39 -11.62 -19.61
C ASP A 53 0.98 -11.38 -18.16
N PHE A 54 -0.09 -12.06 -17.75
CA PHE A 54 -0.69 -11.96 -16.41
C PHE A 54 0.22 -12.51 -15.29
N ASP A 55 1.23 -13.31 -15.62
CA ASP A 55 2.19 -13.86 -14.67
C ASP A 55 3.44 -12.99 -14.49
N GLU A 56 3.57 -11.86 -15.21
CA GLU A 56 4.73 -10.97 -15.12
C GLU A 56 5.03 -10.52 -13.69
N ALA A 57 4.00 -10.14 -12.93
CA ALA A 57 4.17 -9.63 -11.57
C ALA A 57 4.83 -10.66 -10.64
N ARG A 58 4.45 -11.94 -10.77
CA ARG A 58 5.02 -13.03 -9.96
C ARG A 58 6.46 -13.36 -10.35
N ARG A 59 6.82 -13.21 -11.63
CA ARG A 59 8.20 -13.41 -12.09
C ARG A 59 9.10 -12.25 -11.67
N ASP A 60 8.56 -11.03 -11.66
CA ASP A 60 9.28 -9.80 -11.31
C ASP A 60 9.81 -9.80 -9.87
N GLU A 61 9.11 -10.46 -8.95
CA GLU A 61 9.52 -10.61 -7.54
C GLU A 61 10.85 -11.37 -7.36
N LYS A 62 11.22 -12.24 -8.32
CA LYS A 62 12.43 -13.08 -8.25
C LYS A 62 13.54 -12.64 -9.20
N LEU A 63 13.38 -11.52 -9.90
CA LEU A 63 14.38 -11.06 -10.86
C LEU A 63 15.64 -10.54 -10.16
N THR A 64 16.79 -10.86 -10.73
CA THR A 64 18.05 -10.21 -10.35
C THR A 64 18.04 -8.76 -10.84
N VAL A 65 18.85 -7.90 -10.21
CA VAL A 65 18.95 -6.47 -10.56
C VAL A 65 19.32 -6.28 -12.04
N GLU A 66 20.12 -7.17 -12.61
CA GLU A 66 20.52 -7.14 -14.03
C GLU A 66 19.36 -7.48 -14.96
N GLN A 67 18.58 -8.51 -14.64
CA GLN A 67 17.38 -8.89 -15.39
C GLN A 67 16.30 -7.82 -15.29
N MET A 68 16.18 -7.18 -14.12
CA MET A 68 15.30 -6.01 -13.96
C MET A 68 15.75 -4.87 -14.87
N ARG A 69 17.06 -4.61 -14.97
CA ARG A 69 17.62 -3.57 -15.85
C ARG A 69 17.43 -3.90 -17.33
N SER A 70 17.58 -5.16 -17.75
CA SER A 70 17.30 -5.57 -19.13
C SER A 70 15.82 -5.41 -19.47
N LYS A 71 14.93 -5.84 -18.55
CA LYS A 71 13.48 -5.67 -18.70
C LYS A 71 13.08 -4.19 -18.80
N LEU A 72 13.66 -3.32 -17.97
CA LEU A 72 13.44 -1.87 -18.05
C LEU A 72 13.90 -1.29 -19.40
N LYS A 73 15.03 -1.77 -19.94
CA LYS A 73 15.52 -1.37 -21.27
C LYS A 73 14.61 -1.88 -22.40
N GLU A 74 14.15 -3.13 -22.34
CA GLU A 74 13.19 -3.72 -23.28
C GLU A 74 11.88 -2.94 -23.28
N LYS A 75 11.38 -2.56 -22.10
CA LYS A 75 10.21 -1.70 -21.93
C LYS A 75 10.47 -0.23 -22.32
N GLY A 76 11.69 0.15 -22.68
CA GLY A 76 12.07 1.52 -23.01
C GLY A 76 11.98 2.50 -21.83
N VAL A 77 11.90 1.99 -20.60
CA VAL A 77 11.78 2.80 -19.38
C VAL A 77 13.17 3.14 -18.85
N VAL A 78 13.58 4.39 -19.05
CA VAL A 78 14.81 4.93 -18.49
C VAL A 78 14.57 5.28 -17.01
N PRO A 79 15.49 4.94 -16.08
CA PRO A 79 15.38 5.39 -14.70
C PRO A 79 15.30 6.92 -14.66
N ARG A 80 14.30 7.46 -13.97
CA ARG A 80 14.13 8.91 -13.83
C ARG A 80 15.34 9.46 -13.07
N ARG A 81 15.87 10.60 -13.53
CA ARG A 81 16.87 11.36 -12.77
C ARG A 81 16.22 11.85 -11.47
N SER A 82 16.86 11.61 -10.33
CA SER A 82 16.39 12.09 -9.02
C SER A 82 16.71 13.59 -8.88
N TRP A 83 15.75 14.45 -9.24
CA TRP A 83 15.81 15.88 -8.95
C TRP A 83 15.20 16.10 -7.56
N ASN A 84 16.01 16.43 -6.56
CA ASN A 84 15.55 16.72 -5.20
C ASN A 84 15.29 18.23 -5.03
N GLU A 85 14.34 18.78 -5.79
CA GLU A 85 14.03 20.22 -5.72
C GLU A 85 13.22 20.59 -4.47
N LYS A 86 12.24 19.75 -4.10
CA LYS A 86 11.39 19.97 -2.94
C LYS A 86 11.39 18.74 -2.03
N PRO A 87 11.79 18.87 -0.76
CA PRO A 87 11.69 17.75 0.18
C PRO A 87 10.23 17.41 0.44
N MET A 88 9.96 16.12 0.72
CA MET A 88 8.63 15.70 1.16
C MET A 88 8.36 16.24 2.57
N CYS A 89 7.20 16.84 2.77
CA CYS A 89 6.75 17.29 4.08
C CYS A 89 5.95 16.17 4.73
N PHE A 90 6.28 15.83 5.98
CA PHE A 90 5.56 14.84 6.77
C PHE A 90 4.93 15.54 7.98
N HIS A 91 3.64 15.31 8.21
CA HIS A 91 2.92 15.88 9.35
C HIS A 91 2.80 14.91 10.52
N CYS A 92 3.02 13.61 10.30
CA CYS A 92 3.00 12.61 11.36
C CYS A 92 4.21 11.67 11.35
N THR A 93 4.49 11.09 12.52
CA THR A 93 5.47 10.02 12.70
C THR A 93 4.83 8.67 12.35
N ARG A 94 5.53 7.83 11.59
CA ARG A 94 5.01 6.50 11.20
C ARG A 94 4.93 5.49 12.36
N VAL A 95 5.77 5.66 13.38
CA VAL A 95 5.96 4.68 14.47
C VAL A 95 5.62 5.31 15.82
N VAL A 96 5.03 4.51 16.72
CA VAL A 96 4.81 4.89 18.12
C VAL A 96 6.15 4.86 18.86
N MET A 97 6.53 5.99 19.47
CA MET A 97 7.73 6.15 20.27
C MET A 97 7.53 5.48 21.63
N ASP A 98 8.45 4.60 22.04
CA ASP A 98 8.42 3.90 23.34
C ASP A 98 6.99 3.38 23.67
N PRO A 99 6.50 2.31 23.02
CA PRO A 99 5.11 1.86 23.16
C PRO A 99 4.74 1.60 24.62
N TYR A 100 3.61 2.17 25.04
CA TYR A 100 3.12 1.99 26.40
C TYR A 100 2.66 0.55 26.62
N VAL A 101 3.25 -0.11 27.62
CA VAL A 101 2.82 -1.43 28.10
C VAL A 101 1.94 -1.20 29.33
N PRO A 102 0.63 -1.49 29.27
CA PRO A 102 -0.25 -1.34 30.43
C PRO A 102 0.15 -2.34 31.52
N PRO A 103 0.09 -1.95 32.81
CA PRO A 103 0.40 -2.85 33.90
C PRO A 103 -0.62 -3.99 33.98
N GLU A 104 -0.15 -5.16 34.42
CA GLU A 104 -1.00 -6.32 34.67
C GLU A 104 -2.04 -5.97 35.73
N GLY A 105 -3.32 -6.02 35.36
CA GLY A 105 -4.44 -5.69 36.25
C GLY A 105 -5.11 -4.34 35.98
N ASP A 106 -4.76 -3.64 34.89
CA ASP A 106 -5.49 -2.43 34.47
C ASP A 106 -6.98 -2.73 34.12
N GLY A 107 -7.34 -3.99 33.85
CA GLY A 107 -8.73 -4.45 33.71
C GLY A 107 -9.30 -5.24 34.91
N LYS A 108 -8.47 -5.62 35.88
CA LYS A 108 -8.84 -6.31 37.13
C LYS A 108 -7.85 -5.89 38.20
N MET A 109 -8.26 -5.05 39.16
CA MET A 109 -7.38 -4.57 40.23
C MET A 109 -6.85 -5.72 41.11
N SER A 110 -5.81 -6.43 40.67
CA SER A 110 -5.03 -7.34 41.52
C SER A 110 -3.83 -6.57 42.05
N LEU A 111 -3.99 -6.04 43.25
CA LEU A 111 -3.10 -5.08 43.92
C LEU A 111 -1.74 -5.64 44.38
N THR A 112 -1.44 -6.92 44.19
CA THR A 112 -0.30 -7.58 44.85
C THR A 112 0.22 -8.81 44.09
N SER A 113 0.63 -8.66 42.83
CA SER A 113 1.40 -9.70 42.12
C SER A 113 2.90 -9.35 42.08
N THR A 114 3.77 -10.36 42.20
CA THR A 114 5.23 -10.23 42.04
C THR A 114 5.67 -9.65 40.68
N PRO A 115 5.01 -9.91 39.53
CA PRO A 115 5.32 -9.21 38.28
C PRO A 115 4.95 -7.72 38.31
N GLY A 116 3.91 -7.33 39.05
CA GLY A 116 3.50 -5.91 39.17
C GLY A 116 4.55 -5.01 39.81
N ILE A 117 5.38 -5.53 40.72
CA ILE A 117 6.48 -4.75 41.33
C ILE A 117 7.57 -4.43 40.30
N LYS A 118 7.94 -5.41 39.44
CA LYS A 118 8.94 -5.18 38.38
C LYS A 118 8.45 -4.12 37.39
N GLN A 119 7.17 -4.17 37.02
CA GLN A 119 6.54 -3.17 36.14
C GLN A 119 6.55 -1.78 36.76
N ARG A 120 6.24 -1.63 38.06
CA ARG A 120 6.27 -0.33 38.76
C ARG A 120 7.66 0.30 38.79
N THR A 121 8.73 -0.48 38.91
CA THR A 121 10.11 0.05 38.89
C THR A 121 10.45 0.62 37.50
N GLU A 122 10.07 -0.07 36.43
CA GLU A 122 10.25 0.44 35.06
C GLU A 122 9.41 1.68 34.76
N GLU A 123 8.19 1.74 35.31
CA GLU A 123 7.30 2.90 35.17
C GLU A 123 7.92 4.17 35.74
N TRP A 124 8.67 4.09 36.83
CA TRP A 124 9.33 5.26 37.41
C TRP A 124 10.30 5.92 36.44
N GLY A 125 11.16 5.13 35.79
CA GLY A 125 12.06 5.63 34.75
C GLY A 125 11.29 6.20 33.55
N LYS A 126 10.21 5.54 33.14
CA LYS A 126 9.34 5.98 32.05
C LYS A 126 8.61 7.30 32.36
N LYS A 127 8.22 7.55 33.62
CA LYS A 127 7.61 8.81 34.08
C LYS A 127 8.58 9.99 34.00
N GLY A 128 9.85 9.78 34.31
CA GLY A 128 10.89 10.81 34.15
C GLY A 128 11.00 11.32 32.71
N LYS A 129 11.01 10.40 31.73
CA LYS A 129 10.96 10.75 30.31
C LYS A 129 9.68 11.51 29.94
N SER A 130 8.53 11.13 30.51
CA SER A 130 7.24 11.82 30.26
C SER A 130 7.25 13.25 30.79
N TYR A 131 7.89 13.49 31.92
CA TYR A 131 8.06 14.83 32.48
C TYR A 131 8.96 15.71 31.59
N LEU A 132 10.06 15.16 31.06
CA LEU A 132 10.90 15.87 30.08
C LEU A 132 10.13 16.22 28.81
N ALA A 133 9.30 15.30 28.31
CA ALA A 133 8.44 15.56 27.15
C ALA A 133 7.42 16.68 27.44
N LEU A 134 6.78 16.67 28.62
CA LEU A 134 5.87 17.74 29.03
C LEU A 134 6.57 19.09 29.09
N ARG A 135 7.80 19.14 29.62
CA ARG A 135 8.61 20.37 29.64
C ARG A 135 8.89 20.85 28.22
N LYS A 136 9.26 19.95 27.30
CA LYS A 136 9.51 20.30 25.90
C LYS A 136 8.26 20.82 25.20
N ILE A 137 7.09 20.22 25.44
CA ILE A 137 5.80 20.69 24.91
C ILE A 137 5.52 22.11 25.43
N ARG A 138 5.75 22.36 26.72
CA ARG A 138 5.54 23.68 27.34
C ARG A 138 6.50 24.76 26.86
N GLU A 139 7.65 24.41 26.27
CA GLU A 139 8.53 25.37 25.59
C GLU A 139 7.88 25.92 24.31
N TYR A 140 7.06 25.13 23.61
CA TYR A 140 6.35 25.56 22.40
C TYR A 140 4.94 26.12 22.71
N GLN A 141 4.25 25.54 23.69
CA GLN A 141 2.91 25.93 24.10
C GLN A 141 2.84 26.11 25.62
N TYR A 142 2.96 27.36 26.08
CA TYR A 142 3.08 27.69 27.50
C TYR A 142 1.86 27.25 28.33
N ASP A 143 0.65 27.49 27.82
CA ASP A 143 -0.62 27.17 28.51
C ASP A 143 -1.07 25.72 28.33
N PHE A 144 -0.14 24.79 28.08
CA PHE A 144 -0.48 23.38 27.88
C PHE A 144 -0.84 22.70 29.21
N ASP A 145 -2.14 22.41 29.35
CA ASP A 145 -2.70 21.69 30.48
C ASP A 145 -3.11 20.26 30.12
N VAL A 146 -2.69 19.30 30.95
CA VAL A 146 -2.80 17.86 30.71
C VAL A 146 -4.24 17.33 30.84
N PRO A 147 -5.03 17.66 31.88
CA PRO A 147 -6.42 17.22 31.98
C PRO A 147 -7.31 17.81 30.89
N LEU A 148 -7.20 19.11 30.59
CA LEU A 148 -7.95 19.72 29.48
C LEU A 148 -7.60 19.10 28.13
N PHE A 149 -6.33 18.73 27.95
CA PHE A 149 -5.90 17.99 26.77
C PHE A 149 -6.57 16.60 26.68
N ALA A 150 -6.72 15.89 27.80
CA ALA A 150 -7.37 14.57 27.82
C ALA A 150 -8.86 14.64 27.41
N GLU A 151 -9.56 15.69 27.85
CA GLU A 151 -10.95 15.97 27.45
C GLU A 151 -11.04 16.26 25.94
N LYS A 152 -10.18 17.15 25.43
CA LYS A 152 -10.09 17.44 23.98
C LYS A 152 -9.82 16.19 23.15
N CYS A 153 -8.92 15.31 23.60
CA CYS A 153 -8.65 14.04 22.90
C CYS A 153 -9.90 13.15 22.82
N GLN A 154 -10.74 13.15 23.85
CA GLN A 154 -11.98 12.41 23.83
C GLN A 154 -12.98 13.03 22.86
N GLU A 155 -13.12 14.36 22.84
CA GLU A 155 -13.98 15.06 21.88
C GLU A 155 -13.55 14.76 20.43
N THR A 156 -12.25 14.83 20.13
CA THR A 156 -11.69 14.46 18.83
C THR A 156 -11.98 13.00 18.48
N TYR A 157 -11.89 12.09 19.44
CA TYR A 157 -12.21 10.68 19.24
C TYR A 157 -13.69 10.46 18.88
N ILE A 158 -14.61 11.13 19.58
CA ILE A 158 -16.05 11.07 19.30
C ILE A 158 -16.34 11.66 17.92
N ALA A 159 -15.77 12.83 17.62
CA ALA A 159 -15.93 13.51 16.34
C ALA A 159 -15.41 12.66 15.17
N ALA A 160 -14.25 12.01 15.34
CA ALA A 160 -13.67 11.14 14.31
C ALA A 160 -14.57 9.93 14.04
N ASN A 161 -15.09 9.26 15.07
CA ASN A 161 -16.00 8.13 14.87
C ASN A 161 -17.34 8.53 14.26
N LYS A 162 -17.86 9.73 14.58
CA LYS A 162 -19.05 10.26 13.90
C LYS A 162 -18.78 10.63 12.44
N ALA A 163 -17.60 11.14 12.11
CA ALA A 163 -17.19 11.36 10.73
C ALA A 163 -16.98 10.03 9.95
N LEU A 164 -16.60 8.94 10.63
CA LEU A 164 -16.54 7.60 10.03
C LEU A 164 -17.92 7.03 9.69
N GLU A 165 -18.93 7.31 10.51
CA GLU A 165 -20.32 6.90 10.25
C GLU A 165 -20.87 7.56 8.97
N THR A 166 -20.58 8.84 8.76
CA THR A 166 -21.00 9.58 7.55
C THR A 166 -20.06 9.39 6.35
N MET A 167 -18.87 8.79 6.55
CA MET A 167 -17.78 8.70 5.57
C MET A 167 -17.33 10.08 5.04
N ASP A 168 -17.26 11.07 5.93
CA ASP A 168 -16.77 12.42 5.61
C ASP A 168 -15.22 12.42 5.55
N GLU A 169 -14.65 12.20 4.36
CA GLU A 169 -13.18 12.13 4.16
C GLU A 169 -12.45 13.40 4.60
N ASP A 170 -12.99 14.59 4.26
CA ASP A 170 -12.35 15.87 4.57
C ASP A 170 -12.19 16.08 6.09
N LYS A 171 -13.25 15.83 6.86
CA LYS A 171 -13.22 15.94 8.33
C LYS A 171 -12.30 14.90 8.95
N LEU A 172 -12.23 13.70 8.37
CA LEU A 172 -11.33 12.66 8.85
C LEU A 172 -9.86 13.06 8.67
N HIS A 173 -9.51 13.70 7.57
CA HIS A 173 -8.16 14.20 7.34
C HIS A 173 -7.76 15.36 8.27
N GLU A 174 -8.73 16.15 8.74
CA GLU A 174 -8.49 17.19 9.75
C GLU A 174 -8.31 16.62 11.17
N LEU A 175 -9.08 15.60 11.53
CA LEU A 175 -9.11 15.02 12.88
C LEU A 175 -8.05 13.92 13.10
N VAL A 176 -7.71 13.17 12.05
CA VAL A 176 -6.89 11.95 12.13
C VAL A 176 -5.61 12.13 11.32
N THR A 177 -4.52 11.53 11.83
CA THR A 177 -3.22 11.56 11.14
C THR A 177 -3.18 10.68 9.89
N GLU A 178 -2.28 11.02 8.96
CA GLU A 178 -2.07 10.32 7.68
C GLU A 178 -1.75 8.83 7.87
N LYS A 179 -1.12 8.47 8.99
CA LYS A 179 -0.82 7.08 9.36
C LYS A 179 -2.07 6.30 9.77
N CYS A 180 -2.97 6.94 10.53
CA CYS A 180 -4.13 6.29 11.13
C CYS A 180 -5.34 6.24 10.18
N TYR A 181 -5.45 7.22 9.27
CA TYR A 181 -6.50 7.28 8.26
C TYR A 181 -6.67 5.99 7.44
N PRO A 182 -5.63 5.44 6.77
CA PRO A 182 -5.79 4.21 6.00
C PRO A 182 -6.13 3.00 6.87
N GLU A 183 -5.56 2.90 8.07
CA GLU A 183 -5.80 1.77 8.99
C GLU A 183 -7.28 1.64 9.38
N ILE A 184 -7.95 2.78 9.58
CA ILE A 184 -9.37 2.81 9.92
C ILE A 184 -10.23 2.64 8.67
N THR A 185 -9.97 3.42 7.61
CA THR A 185 -10.85 3.45 6.43
C THR A 185 -10.83 2.15 5.64
N ASP A 186 -9.69 1.48 5.51
CA ASP A 186 -9.58 0.23 4.73
C ASP A 186 -10.53 -0.88 5.24
N SER A 187 -10.78 -0.92 6.55
CA SER A 187 -11.68 -1.91 7.16
C SER A 187 -13.17 -1.60 6.95
N VAL A 188 -13.50 -0.34 6.67
CA VAL A 188 -14.87 0.22 6.68
C VAL A 188 -15.39 0.54 5.28
N LYS A 189 -14.53 0.70 4.27
CA LYS A 189 -14.90 1.10 2.88
C LYS A 189 -16.12 0.41 2.26
N LEU A 190 -16.40 -0.84 2.61
CA LEU A 190 -17.51 -1.63 2.05
C LEU A 190 -18.60 -1.96 3.09
N LYS A 191 -18.63 -1.26 4.22
CA LYS A 191 -19.52 -1.52 5.35
C LYS A 191 -20.15 -0.22 5.83
N THR A 192 -21.37 -0.32 6.38
CA THR A 192 -22.03 0.81 7.05
C THR A 192 -21.85 0.62 8.54
N ILE A 193 -21.34 1.63 9.23
CA ILE A 193 -21.13 1.55 10.67
C ILE A 193 -22.04 2.55 11.34
N HIS A 194 -22.79 2.08 12.33
CA HIS A 194 -23.47 2.94 13.30
C HIS A 194 -22.73 2.84 14.62
N TRP A 195 -22.11 3.94 15.03
CA TRP A 195 -21.36 4.03 16.28
C TRP A 195 -21.95 5.10 17.18
N ASP A 196 -22.25 4.74 18.42
CA ASP A 196 -22.78 5.66 19.42
C ASP A 196 -21.96 5.63 20.71
N PHE A 197 -21.69 6.82 21.22
CA PHE A 197 -21.04 7.04 22.51
C PHE A 197 -22.09 7.15 23.61
N ILE A 198 -22.02 6.31 24.65
CA ILE A 198 -22.99 6.33 25.75
C ILE A 198 -22.49 7.22 26.88
N GLU A 199 -21.43 6.79 27.58
CA GLU A 199 -20.93 7.46 28.78
C GLU A 199 -19.46 7.11 29.05
N ASN A 200 -18.82 7.97 29.84
CA ASN A 200 -17.52 7.70 30.43
C ASN A 200 -17.69 7.01 31.78
N LEU A 201 -16.96 5.92 32.00
CA LEU A 201 -16.89 5.24 33.30
C LEU A 201 -15.76 5.80 34.16
N ASP A 202 -14.60 6.04 33.54
CA ASP A 202 -13.51 6.81 34.17
C ASP A 202 -13.21 8.06 33.34
N LEU A 203 -12.69 9.08 34.02
CA LEU A 203 -12.16 10.28 33.39
C LEU A 203 -10.98 9.93 32.47
N PRO A 204 -10.89 10.54 31.27
CA PRO A 204 -9.77 10.32 30.37
C PRO A 204 -8.47 10.77 31.05
N ARG A 205 -7.45 9.92 31.03
CA ARG A 205 -6.16 10.21 31.67
C ARG A 205 -5.01 10.03 30.71
N VAL A 206 -4.10 11.01 30.69
CA VAL A 206 -2.84 10.89 29.94
C VAL A 206 -1.90 10.01 30.74
N VAL A 207 -1.53 8.87 30.17
CA VAL A 207 -0.65 7.88 30.82
C VAL A 207 0.80 8.09 30.44
N HIS A 208 1.04 8.43 29.18
CA HIS A 208 2.37 8.51 28.61
C HIS A 208 2.52 9.72 27.71
N LEU A 209 3.66 10.42 27.82
CA LEU A 209 4.04 11.50 26.93
C LEU A 209 5.44 11.23 26.41
N ARG A 210 5.64 11.32 25.10
CA ARG A 210 6.92 11.16 24.43
C ARG A 210 7.13 12.27 23.42
N HIS A 211 8.39 12.58 23.16
CA HIS A 211 8.78 13.48 22.10
C HIS A 211 10.02 12.92 21.42
N ASP A 212 10.16 13.19 20.13
CA ASP A 212 11.35 12.85 19.36
C ASP A 212 11.54 13.87 18.23
N THR A 213 12.76 13.96 17.73
CA THR A 213 13.13 14.78 16.58
C THR A 213 13.25 13.90 15.34
N LEU A 214 12.47 14.16 14.30
CA LEU A 214 12.58 13.43 13.03
C LEU A 214 13.33 14.23 11.98
N LEU A 215 14.32 13.58 11.34
CA LEU A 215 15.15 14.11 10.24
C LEU A 215 16.03 15.31 10.64
N THR A 216 15.43 16.43 11.02
CA THR A 216 16.09 17.67 11.43
C THR A 216 15.69 18.02 12.86
N LYS A 217 16.58 18.72 13.59
CA LYS A 217 16.34 19.11 14.99
C LYS A 217 15.17 20.08 15.17
N GLU A 218 14.69 20.68 14.07
CA GLU A 218 13.58 21.62 14.06
C GLU A 218 12.22 20.90 14.08
N ASN A 219 12.15 19.69 13.52
CA ASN A 219 10.91 18.90 13.44
C ASN A 219 10.77 18.04 14.69
N VAL A 220 10.23 18.65 15.76
CA VAL A 220 9.91 17.96 17.00
C VAL A 220 8.48 17.44 16.93
N PHE A 221 8.30 16.14 17.10
CA PHE A 221 7.00 15.51 17.21
C PHE A 221 6.77 15.03 18.64
N ALA A 222 5.56 15.23 19.13
CA ALA A 222 5.13 14.73 20.43
C ALA A 222 4.03 13.68 20.25
N GLN A 223 4.07 12.65 21.09
CA GLN A 223 3.06 11.61 21.16
C GLN A 223 2.52 11.52 22.58
N ALA A 224 1.20 11.49 22.69
CA ALA A 224 0.50 11.32 23.94
C ALA A 224 -0.35 10.06 23.91
N THR A 225 -0.19 9.20 24.92
CA THR A 225 -1.03 8.03 25.12
C THR A 225 -2.07 8.36 26.19
N VAL A 226 -3.33 8.39 25.77
CA VAL A 226 -4.49 8.64 26.63
C VAL A 226 -5.24 7.34 26.84
N ARG A 227 -5.61 7.05 28.08
CA ARG A 227 -6.47 5.90 28.43
C ARG A 227 -7.91 6.39 28.47
N PHE A 228 -8.76 5.73 27.69
CA PHE A 228 -10.21 5.89 27.74
C PHE A 228 -10.86 4.67 28.38
N HIS A 229 -11.80 4.90 29.30
CA HIS A 229 -12.68 3.87 29.82
C HIS A 229 -14.13 4.33 29.65
N SER A 230 -14.74 3.95 28.52
CA SER A 230 -16.07 4.40 28.13
C SER A 230 -16.97 3.23 27.72
N ARG A 231 -18.28 3.44 27.80
CA ARG A 231 -19.29 2.54 27.23
C ARG A 231 -19.70 3.04 25.86
N GLN A 232 -19.65 2.15 24.87
CA GLN A 232 -19.91 2.47 23.47
C GLN A 232 -20.82 1.41 22.84
N LYS A 233 -21.55 1.78 21.79
CA LYS A 233 -22.31 0.85 20.94
C LYS A 233 -21.73 0.90 19.53
N LEU A 234 -21.58 -0.27 18.92
CA LEU A 234 -21.11 -0.41 17.55
C LEU A 234 -21.99 -1.45 16.85
N ALA A 235 -22.56 -1.07 15.72
CA ALA A 235 -23.22 -1.97 14.78
C ALA A 235 -22.53 -1.82 13.40
N VAL A 236 -22.22 -2.95 12.77
CA VAL A 236 -21.47 -3.05 11.49
C VAL A 236 -22.26 -3.90 10.51
#